data_AF-A0A183B785-F1
#
_entry.id   AF-A0A183B785-F1
#
_cell.length_a   1.000
_cell.length_b   1.000
_cell.length_c   1.000
_cell.angle_alpha   90.00
_cell.angle_beta   90.00
_cell.angle_gamma   90.00
#
_symmetry.space_group_name_H-M   'P 1'
#
loop_
_entity.id
_entity.type
_entity.pdbx_description
1 polymer ?
#
loop_
_entity_poly.entity_id
_entity_poly.type
_entity_poly.pdbx_seq_one_letter_code
_entity_poly.pdbx_strand_id
1 'polypeptide(L)' 'LVLVSDGVTHVMSDEEIATTITECRTPQDAAKFLVESALQYGSDDNASALVVPFGFWGKSFSGGQHYLSIHPMGAFYC' A
#
# COMPACT_ATOMS: atom_id res chain seq x y z
N LEU A 1 0.46 -6.90 -3.56
CA LEU A 1 -0.66 -7.75 -4.03
C LEU A 1 -1.48 -8.16 -2.81
N VAL A 2 -2.81 -8.17 -2.91
CA VAL A 2 -3.68 -8.69 -1.87
C VAL A 2 -4.61 -9.75 -2.48
N LEU A 3 -4.84 -10.82 -1.73
CA LEU A 3 -5.85 -11.84 -2.01
C LEU A 3 -6.77 -11.90 -0.80
N VAL A 4 -8.09 -11.88 -1.02
CA VAL A 4 -9.11 -11.90 0.03
C VAL A 4 -10.19 -12.94 -0.30
N SER A 5 -10.85 -13.46 0.72
CA SER A 5 -12.07 -14.27 0.54
C SER A 5 -13.27 -13.37 0.24
N ASP A 6 -14.32 -14.00 -0.29
CA ASP A 6 -15.63 -13.37 -0.51
C ASP A 6 -16.24 -12.82 0.78
N GLY A 7 -15.99 -13.46 1.93
CA GLY A 7 -16.36 -12.93 3.25
C GLY A 7 -15.77 -11.54 3.56
N VAL A 8 -14.66 -11.13 2.94
CA VAL A 8 -14.13 -9.77 3.05
C VAL A 8 -14.75 -8.84 2.00
N THR A 9 -14.81 -9.27 0.74
CA THR A 9 -15.35 -8.42 -0.35
C THR A 9 -16.86 -8.21 -0.26
N HIS A 10 -17.57 -9.01 0.54
CA HIS A 10 -18.99 -8.83 0.80
C HIS A 10 -19.27 -7.56 1.62
N VAL A 11 -18.35 -7.20 2.51
CA VAL A 11 -18.53 -6.11 3.48
C VAL A 11 -17.57 -4.94 3.27
N MET A 12 -16.49 -5.13 2.51
CA MET A 12 -15.51 -4.09 2.18
C MET A 12 -15.36 -3.95 0.67
N SER A 13 -15.29 -2.71 0.19
CA SER A 13 -15.02 -2.39 -1.21
C SER A 13 -13.52 -2.47 -1.55
N ASP A 14 -13.19 -2.62 -2.83
CA ASP A 14 -11.80 -2.65 -3.31
C ASP A 14 -11.00 -1.39 -2.92
N GLU A 15 -11.67 -0.23 -2.90
CA GLU A 15 -11.08 1.07 -2.51
C GLU A 15 -10.74 1.12 -1.02
N GLU A 16 -11.62 0.59 -0.16
CA GLU A 16 -11.38 0.47 1.28
C GLU A 16 -10.27 -0.53 1.59
N ILE A 17 -10.24 -1.66 0.87
CA ILE A 17 -9.19 -2.66 0.99
C ILE A 17 -7.83 -2.05 0.61
N ALA A 18 -7.77 -1.30 -0.50
CA ALA A 18 -6.55 -0.63 -0.94
C ALA A 18 -6.09 0.44 0.07
N THR A 19 -7.02 1.26 0.57
CA THR A 19 -6.73 2.29 1.58
C THR A 19 -6.16 1.66 2.85
N THR A 20 -6.82 0.64 3.38
CA THR A 20 -6.39 -0.12 4.56
C THR A 20 -4.96 -0.64 4.44
N ILE A 21 -4.64 -1.21 3.29
CA ILE A 21 -3.30 -1.71 2.96
C ILE A 21 -2.26 -0.59 3.00
N THR A 22 -2.57 0.57 2.42
CA THR A 22 -1.62 1.69 2.33
C THR A 22 -1.35 2.38 3.67
N GLU A 23 -2.30 2.34 4.59
CA GLU A 23 -2.14 2.90 5.94
C GLU A 23 -1.28 2.01 6.85
N CYS A 24 -1.21 0.71 6.55
CA CYS A 24 -0.48 -0.26 7.34
C CYS A 24 1.02 -0.29 7.02
N ARG A 25 1.85 -0.21 8.07
CA ARG A 25 3.31 -0.25 7.95
C ARG A 25 3.84 -1.63 7.60
N THR A 26 3.22 -2.68 8.13
CA THR A 26 3.61 -4.07 7.86
C THR A 26 2.51 -4.78 7.09
N PRO A 27 2.86 -5.68 6.15
CA PRO A 27 1.88 -6.47 5.40
C PRO A 27 1.11 -7.44 6.29
N GLN A 28 1.71 -7.90 7.40
CA GLN A 28 1.03 -8.74 8.38
C GLN A 28 -0.06 -7.97 9.12
N ASP A 29 0.22 -6.73 9.54
CA ASP A 29 -0.79 -5.86 10.16
C ASP A 29 -1.90 -5.53 9.17
N ALA A 30 -1.56 -5.28 7.90
CA ALA A 30 -2.55 -5.05 6.84
C ALA A 30 -3.50 -6.24 6.68
N ALA A 31 -2.95 -7.46 6.60
CA ALA A 31 -3.76 -8.68 6.47
C ALA A 31 -4.67 -8.88 7.69
N LYS A 32 -4.15 -8.67 8.89
CA LYS A 32 -4.92 -8.80 10.13
C LYS A 32 -6.04 -7.75 10.21
N PHE A 33 -5.71 -6.50 9.89
CA PHE A 33 -6.67 -5.41 9.95
C PHE A 33 -7.81 -5.61 8.94
N LEU A 34 -7.53 -6.09 7.72
CA LEU A 34 -8.58 -6.44 6.75
C LEU A 34 -9.59 -7.46 7.29
N VAL A 35 -9.10 -8.51 7.95
CA VAL A 35 -9.98 -9.53 8.55
C VAL A 35 -10.77 -8.96 9.72
N GLU A 36 -10.12 -8.19 10.61
CA GLU A 36 -10.80 -7.55 11.74
C GLU A 36 -11.85 -6.53 11.27
N SER A 37 -11.56 -5.72 10.25
CA SER A 37 -12.52 -4.80 9.64
C SER A 37 -13.72 -5.54 9.06
N ALA A 38 -13.50 -6.63 8.33
CA ALA A 38 -14.60 -7.43 7.78
C ALA A 38 -15.50 -8.02 8.88
N LEU A 39 -14.91 -8.52 9.96
CA LEU A 39 -15.68 -9.01 11.12
C LEU A 39 -16.44 -7.88 11.81
N GLN A 40 -15.83 -6.70 11.96
CA GLN A 40 -16.45 -5.54 12.60
C GLN A 40 -17.61 -4.96 11.78
N TYR A 41 -17.55 -5.08 10.45
CA TYR A 41 -18.62 -4.68 9.54
C TYR A 41 -19.79 -5.68 9.48
N GLY A 42 -19.68 -6.80 10.21
CA GLY A 42 -20.73 -7.79 10.31
C GLY A 42 -20.71 -8.81 9.18
N SER A 43 -19.52 -9.22 8.72
CA SER A 43 -19.43 -10.36 7.81
C SER A 43 -19.92 -11.63 8.52
N ASP A 44 -20.97 -12.25 7.97
CA ASP A 44 -21.52 -13.51 8.44
C ASP A 44 -20.75 -14.74 7.88
N ASP A 45 -19.70 -14.52 7.09
CA ASP A 45 -18.87 -15.56 6.47
C ASP A 45 -17.43 -15.54 6.98
N ASN A 46 -16.67 -16.60 6.67
CA ASN A 46 -15.26 -16.71 7.01
C ASN A 46 -14.42 -15.67 6.23
N ALA A 47 -13.90 -14.68 6.95
CA ALA A 47 -12.98 -13.69 6.40
C ALA A 47 -11.53 -14.19 6.41
N SER A 48 -10.85 -14.12 5.26
CA SER A 48 -9.43 -14.47 5.10
C SER A 48 -8.73 -13.47 4.17
N ALA A 49 -7.49 -13.09 4.50
CA ALA A 49 -6.69 -12.16 3.71
C ALA A 49 -5.22 -12.59 3.65
N LEU A 50 -4.59 -12.47 2.47
CA LEU A 50 -3.17 -12.68 2.23
C LEU A 50 -2.59 -11.45 1.54
N VAL A 51 -1.59 -10.83 2.18
CA VAL A 51 -0.90 -9.65 1.67
C VAL A 51 0.52 -10.04 1.27
N VAL A 52 0.84 -9.86 -0.01
CA VAL A 52 2.17 -10.10 -0.56
C VAL A 52 2.84 -8.74 -0.84
N PRO A 53 3.85 -8.35 -0.04
CA PRO A 53 4.61 -7.13 -0.27
C PRO A 53 5.53 -7.32 -1.48
N PHE A 54 5.48 -6.39 -2.43
CA PHE A 54 6.56 -6.23 -3.40
C PHE A 54 7.63 -5.29 -2.81
N GLY A 55 8.85 -5.29 -3.35
CA GLY A 55 10.09 -4.78 -2.73
C GLY A 55 10.13 -3.34 -2.18
N PHE A 56 9.01 -2.61 -2.19
CA PHE A 56 8.85 -1.23 -1.72
C PHE A 56 7.57 -1.01 -0.88
N TRP A 57 7.12 -1.98 -0.06
CA TRP A 57 6.01 -1.76 0.87
C TRP A 57 6.36 -0.72 1.95
N GLY A 58 5.47 0.26 2.18
CA GLY A 58 5.61 1.24 3.26
C GLY A 58 6.79 2.22 3.10
N LYS A 59 7.52 2.18 1.98
CA LYS A 59 8.52 3.19 1.63
C LYS A 59 7.83 4.29 0.84
N SER A 60 7.46 5.37 1.52
CA SER A 60 7.22 6.63 0.81
C SER A 60 8.49 6.97 0.05
N PHE A 61 8.40 7.13 -1.27
CA PHE A 61 9.40 7.91 -1.98
C PHE A 61 9.29 9.32 -1.42
N SER A 62 10.03 9.61 -0.35
CA SER A 62 10.40 10.98 -0.03
C SER A 62 11.24 11.45 -1.20
N GLY A 63 10.58 11.99 -2.22
CA GLY A 63 11.20 12.71 -3.32
C GLY A 63 11.93 13.89 -2.72
N GLY A 64 13.15 13.64 -2.24
CA GLY A 64 14.17 14.66 -2.10
C GLY A 64 14.38 15.18 -3.50
N GLN A 65 13.67 16.27 -3.82
CA GLN A 65 13.95 17.16 -4.93
C GLN A 65 15.36 17.71 -4.72
N HIS A 66 16.38 16.91 -5.00
CA HIS A 66 17.72 17.41 -5.22
C HIS A 66 17.72 17.94 -6.65
N TYR A 67 17.22 19.16 -6.82
CA TYR A 67 17.48 19.96 -8.01
C TYR A 67 19.00 20.04 -8.16
N LEU A 68 19.55 19.17 -9.01
CA LEU A 68 20.93 19.28 -9.44
C LEU A 68 21.03 20.63 -10.15
N SER A 69 21.69 21.58 -9.49
CA SER A 69 22.14 22.82 -10.10
C SER A 69 23.07 22.44 -11.25
N ILE A 70 22.50 22.30 -12.45
CA ILE A 70 23.24 22.30 -13.70
C ILE A 70 23.75 23.73 -13.89
N HIS A 71 24.88 24.05 -13.27
CA HIS A 71 25.69 25.17 -13.73
C HIS A 71 26.09 24.85 -15.19
N PRO A 72 25.72 25.69 -16.17
CA PRO A 72 26.29 25.57 -17.50
C PRO A 72 27.77 25.98 -17.36
N MET A 73 28.66 24.98 -17.24
CA MET A 73 30.08 25.19 -17.41
C MET A 73 30.30 25.81 -18.79
N GLY A 74 30.92 26.97 -18.78
CA GLY A 74 31.06 27.86 -19.93
C GLY A 74 31.65 27.16 -21.14
N ALA A 75 31.19 27.62 -22.30
CA ALA A 75 31.83 27.39 -23.57
C ALA A 75 33.30 27.86 -23.50
N PHE A 76 34.23 26.92 -23.59
CA PHE A 76 35.58 27.18 -24.07
C PHE A 76 35.80 26.27 -25.28
N TYR A 77 35.76 26.90 -26.45
CA TYR A 77 36.16 26.33 -27.71
C TYR A 77 37.70 26.33 -27.79
N CYS A 78 38.31 25.21 -28.17
CA CYS A 78 39.65 25.13 -28.74
C CYS A 78 39.53 24.46 -30.11
#